data_AF-A0A9D4YVX4-F1
#
_entry.id   AF-A0A9D4YVX4-F1
#
_cell.length_a   1.000
_cell.length_b   1.000
_cell.length_c   1.000
_cell.angle_alpha   90.00
_cell.angle_beta   90.00
_cell.angle_gamma   90.00
#
_symmetry.space_group_name_H-M   'P 1'
#
loop_
_entity.id
_entity.type
_entity.pdbx_description
1 polymer ?
#
loop_
_entity_poly.entity_id
_entity_poly.type
_entity_poly.pdbx_seq_one_letter_code
_entity_poly.pdbx_strand_id
1 'polypeptide(L)'
;MSADRTSAPAAAVSFESLPEDVLELIGNRILQDVSPLWDRHDLLQLAAILMQVGSANTRSLARMLFAFLSPRLGEDLPDGVTEKSSIPQLKAACKAWGLSATGSKGVLWQRLLDEVQDCEDPEGGDPPRYCIVAASTRAELTGCSSKRISQSKCKSIFDLTKSQLAHLPSEWQRVGGMYGNTYLLKSVKEEMARRGITLQSIQASRQRSKEFLEQLNSVTEGRRQGLTELLRARGHSEALVPMLVGGRGASVFVWGYAQGVPLNEAANVVERLHFTSRGPPLAHYYAALAADTYLPSKTTSQYKAEWQRHDRASMAALGPWVASQPSLASIQQNPQVPASLLPRLEQLWGQQQPQPQQRQQQQQQQQQ
;
A
#
# COMPACT_ATOMS: atom_id res chain seq x y z
N MET A 1 34.72 67.65 6.78
CA MET A 1 34.74 66.99 5.46
C MET A 1 34.43 65.52 5.69
N SER A 2 33.14 65.19 5.77
CA SER A 2 32.69 63.80 5.91
C SER A 2 32.27 63.33 4.52
N ALA A 3 33.07 62.43 3.94
CA ALA A 3 32.78 61.84 2.65
C ALA A 3 31.63 60.84 2.80
N ASP A 4 30.50 61.17 2.16
CA ASP A 4 29.43 60.22 1.85
C ASP A 4 30.02 59.03 1.09
N ARG A 5 29.98 57.85 1.72
CA ARG A 5 30.09 56.57 1.04
C ARG A 5 28.71 55.96 0.96
N THR A 6 27.91 56.46 0.03
CA THR A 6 26.77 55.72 -0.50
C THR A 6 27.31 54.52 -1.28
N SER A 7 27.43 53.37 -0.61
CA SER A 7 27.64 52.09 -1.30
C SER A 7 26.41 51.82 -2.17
N ALA A 8 26.60 51.86 -3.49
CA ALA A 8 25.57 51.40 -4.42
C ALA A 8 25.16 49.95 -4.05
N PRO A 9 23.87 49.60 -4.13
CA PRO A 9 23.44 48.23 -3.89
C PRO A 9 24.18 47.29 -4.86
N ALA A 10 24.75 46.21 -4.34
CA ALA A 10 25.37 45.17 -5.15
C ALA A 10 24.39 44.77 -6.26
N ALA A 11 24.79 44.93 -7.51
CA ALA A 11 23.95 44.64 -8.67
C ALA A 11 23.40 43.23 -8.52
N ALA A 12 22.07 43.09 -8.54
CA ALA A 12 21.43 41.78 -8.49
C ALA A 12 21.98 40.94 -9.65
N VAL A 13 22.60 39.81 -9.32
CA VAL A 13 23.12 38.87 -10.31
C VAL A 13 21.94 38.42 -11.17
N SER A 14 21.94 38.83 -12.44
CA SER A 14 20.91 38.43 -13.39
C SER A 14 21.20 37.02 -13.90
N PHE A 15 20.17 36.24 -14.20
CA PHE A 15 20.31 34.91 -14.81
C PHE A 15 21.14 34.96 -16.11
N GLU A 16 21.09 36.08 -16.84
CA GLU A 16 21.87 36.32 -18.07
C GLU A 16 23.36 36.53 -17.85
N SER A 17 23.79 36.74 -16.61
CA SER A 17 25.20 36.90 -16.25
C SER A 17 25.82 35.63 -15.68
N LEU A 18 25.06 34.53 -15.62
CA LEU A 18 25.57 33.25 -15.14
C LEU A 18 26.57 32.67 -16.14
N PRO A 19 27.74 32.18 -15.68
CA PRO A 19 28.67 31.47 -16.54
C PRO A 19 28.15 30.07 -16.92
N GLU A 20 28.73 29.50 -17.97
CA GLU A 20 28.24 28.27 -18.62
C GLU A 20 28.33 27.03 -17.71
N ASP A 21 29.35 26.95 -16.86
CA ASP A 21 29.52 25.89 -15.85
C ASP A 21 28.38 25.86 -14.82
N VAL A 22 27.90 27.05 -14.41
CA VAL A 22 26.74 27.17 -13.52
C VAL A 22 25.45 26.75 -14.24
N LEU A 23 25.30 27.09 -15.52
CA LEU A 23 24.16 26.64 -16.33
C LEU A 23 24.15 25.11 -16.50
N GLU A 24 25.32 24.51 -16.71
CA GLU A 24 25.47 23.07 -16.77
C GLU A 24 25.13 22.40 -15.45
N LEU A 25 25.57 22.97 -14.32
CA LEU A 25 25.19 22.48 -13.00
C LEU A 25 23.67 22.56 -12.76
N ILE A 26 23.02 23.66 -13.18
CA ILE A 26 21.56 23.81 -13.11
C ILE A 26 20.87 22.76 -13.99
N GLY A 27 21.31 22.60 -15.25
CA GLY A 27 20.75 21.62 -16.18
C GLY A 27 20.88 20.19 -15.65
N ASN A 28 22.08 19.79 -15.24
CA ASN A 28 22.32 18.49 -14.63
C ASN A 28 21.45 18.27 -13.39
N ARG A 29 21.22 19.30 -12.58
CA ARG A 29 20.33 19.20 -11.42
C ARG A 29 18.88 18.96 -11.83
N ILE A 30 18.38 19.68 -12.83
CA ILE A 30 17.03 19.47 -13.39
C ILE A 30 16.87 18.04 -13.93
N LEU A 31 17.90 17.53 -14.61
CA LEU A 31 17.88 16.18 -15.19
C LEU A 31 17.91 15.08 -14.11
N GLN A 32 18.60 15.31 -12.99
CA GLN A 32 18.60 14.39 -11.84
C GLN A 32 17.23 14.30 -11.15
N ASP A 33 16.40 15.34 -11.27
CA ASP A 33 15.08 15.40 -10.65
C ASP A 33 13.97 14.77 -11.52
N VAL A 34 14.32 14.23 -12.71
CA VAL A 34 13.37 13.48 -13.55
C VAL A 34 12.84 12.28 -12.79
N SER A 35 11.53 12.28 -12.55
CA SER A 35 10.84 11.33 -11.70
C SER A 35 9.42 11.09 -12.21
N PRO A 36 8.65 10.15 -11.66
CA PRO A 36 7.24 10.02 -12.02
C PRO A 36 6.39 11.28 -11.78
N LEU A 37 6.87 12.21 -10.94
CA LEU A 37 6.21 13.49 -10.65
C LEU A 37 6.61 14.59 -11.63
N TRP A 38 7.81 14.49 -12.19
CA TRP A 38 8.40 15.41 -13.15
C TRP A 38 9.04 14.59 -14.28
N ASP A 39 8.23 14.23 -15.28
CA ASP A 39 8.63 13.28 -16.32
C ASP A 39 9.22 13.97 -17.56
N ARG A 40 9.57 13.17 -18.58
CA ARG A 40 10.10 13.66 -19.85
C ARG A 40 9.19 14.69 -20.54
N HIS A 41 7.88 14.61 -20.34
CA HIS A 41 6.95 15.58 -20.92
C HIS A 41 7.04 16.94 -20.22
N ASP A 42 7.10 16.95 -18.89
CA ASP A 42 7.30 18.20 -18.14
C ASP A 42 8.65 18.84 -18.49
N LEU A 43 9.69 18.01 -18.66
CA LEU A 43 11.01 18.45 -19.09
C LEU A 43 11.00 19.11 -20.47
N LEU A 44 10.27 18.54 -21.43
CA LEU A 44 10.12 19.14 -22.75
C LEU A 44 9.36 20.47 -22.67
N GLN A 45 8.27 20.55 -21.91
CA GLN A 45 7.54 21.80 -21.74
C GLN A 45 8.46 22.89 -21.18
N LEU A 46 9.26 22.57 -20.17
CA LEU A 46 10.26 23.49 -19.63
C LEU A 46 11.28 23.90 -20.70
N ALA A 47 11.84 22.95 -21.45
CA ALA A 47 12.80 23.24 -22.52
C ALA A 47 12.20 24.16 -23.60
N ALA A 48 10.94 23.93 -23.98
CA ALA A 48 10.21 24.76 -24.93
C ALA A 48 9.96 26.18 -24.39
N ILE A 49 9.56 26.32 -23.12
CA ILE A 49 9.37 27.61 -22.46
C ILE A 49 10.70 28.38 -22.40
N LEU A 50 11.78 27.72 -21.99
CA LEU A 50 13.13 28.32 -21.94
C LEU A 50 13.59 28.79 -23.33
N MET A 51 13.31 27.99 -24.37
CA MET A 51 13.63 28.37 -25.75
C MET A 51 12.81 29.59 -26.21
N GLN A 52 11.53 29.69 -25.80
CA GLN A 52 10.65 30.82 -26.14
C GLN A 52 11.04 32.13 -25.44
N VAL A 53 11.58 32.08 -24.23
CA VAL A 53 12.11 33.27 -23.54
C VAL A 53 13.22 33.93 -24.36
N GLY A 54 14.04 33.13 -25.07
CA GLY A 54 14.91 33.60 -26.14
C GLY A 54 16.21 34.27 -25.70
N SER A 55 16.49 34.33 -24.40
CA SER A 55 17.75 34.86 -23.88
C SER A 55 18.91 33.89 -24.14
N ALA A 56 20.16 34.34 -23.99
CA ALA A 56 21.31 33.50 -24.34
C ALA A 56 21.41 32.29 -23.40
N ASN A 57 21.30 32.54 -22.10
CA ASN A 57 21.44 31.52 -21.07
C ASN A 57 20.23 30.57 -21.02
N THR A 58 19.01 31.07 -21.25
CA THR A 58 17.81 30.22 -21.33
C THR A 58 17.83 29.31 -22.56
N ARG A 59 18.30 29.81 -23.72
CA ARG A 59 18.49 28.97 -24.91
C ARG A 59 19.58 27.92 -24.72
N SER A 60 20.66 28.24 -24.04
CA SER A 60 21.72 27.27 -23.73
C SER A 60 21.18 26.14 -22.85
N LEU A 61 20.49 26.49 -21.75
CA LEU A 61 19.83 25.51 -20.89
C LEU A 61 18.78 24.68 -21.64
N ALA A 62 17.96 25.31 -22.47
CA ALA A 62 16.97 24.61 -23.30
C ALA A 62 17.61 23.56 -24.21
N ARG A 63 18.73 23.89 -24.88
CA ARG A 63 19.47 22.95 -25.74
C ARG A 63 19.98 21.75 -24.95
N MET A 64 20.49 21.96 -23.74
CA MET A 64 20.91 20.88 -22.86
C MET A 64 19.75 19.93 -22.52
N LEU A 65 18.57 20.47 -22.21
CA LEU A 65 17.39 19.66 -21.93
C LEU A 65 16.89 18.90 -23.17
N PHE A 66 16.92 19.54 -24.34
CA PHE A 66 16.56 18.88 -25.61
C PHE A 66 17.53 17.77 -25.99
N ALA A 67 18.84 17.95 -25.75
CA ALA A 67 19.84 16.91 -25.96
C ALA A 67 19.58 15.70 -25.06
N PHE A 68 19.20 15.89 -23.79
CA PHE A 68 18.78 14.79 -22.94
C PHE A 68 17.52 14.07 -23.44
N LEU A 69 16.57 14.83 -23.98
CA LEU A 69 15.32 14.27 -24.51
C LEU A 69 15.54 13.52 -25.83
N SER A 70 16.45 13.98 -26.68
CA SER A 70 16.76 13.43 -28.00
C SER A 70 18.27 13.16 -28.12
N PRO A 71 18.80 12.17 -27.40
CA PRO A 71 20.25 11.97 -27.28
C PRO A 71 20.94 11.66 -28.60
N ARG A 72 20.19 11.15 -29.58
CA ARG A 72 20.70 10.69 -30.88
C ARG A 72 20.49 11.66 -32.02
N LEU A 73 19.91 12.83 -31.73
CA LEU A 73 19.61 13.81 -32.77
C LEU A 73 20.92 14.27 -33.42
N GLY A 74 21.05 14.05 -34.73
CA GLY A 74 22.28 14.36 -35.47
C GLY A 74 23.44 13.38 -35.28
N GLU A 75 23.25 12.25 -34.57
CA GLU A 75 24.24 11.17 -34.53
C GLU A 75 24.23 10.35 -35.82
N ASP A 76 25.38 9.75 -36.14
CA ASP A 76 25.48 8.77 -37.22
C ASP A 76 24.69 7.50 -36.87
N LEU A 77 24.07 6.89 -37.89
CA LEU A 77 23.37 5.62 -37.73
C LEU A 77 24.34 4.51 -37.29
N PRO A 78 23.90 3.59 -36.41
CA PRO A 78 24.78 2.64 -35.77
C PRO A 78 25.27 1.63 -36.81
N ASP A 79 26.56 1.30 -36.77
CA ASP A 79 27.23 0.43 -37.73
C ASP A 79 27.08 0.87 -39.20
N GLY A 80 26.79 2.15 -39.46
CA GLY A 80 26.63 2.71 -40.80
C GLY A 80 25.47 2.11 -41.59
N VAL A 81 24.41 1.64 -40.90
CA VAL A 81 23.23 1.08 -41.57
C VAL A 81 22.57 2.09 -42.50
N THR A 82 22.08 1.61 -43.64
CA THR A 82 21.39 2.41 -44.65
C THR A 82 20.03 1.78 -44.95
N GLU A 83 19.18 2.48 -45.70
CA GLU A 83 17.90 1.93 -46.17
C GLU A 83 18.06 0.60 -46.93
N LYS A 84 19.22 0.41 -47.59
CA LYS A 84 19.53 -0.82 -48.34
C LYS A 84 19.95 -1.98 -47.43
N SER A 85 20.29 -1.73 -46.17
CA SER A 85 20.68 -2.77 -45.22
C SER A 85 19.61 -3.86 -45.05
N SER A 86 20.07 -5.07 -44.71
CA SER A 86 19.20 -6.22 -44.52
C SER A 86 18.39 -6.10 -43.22
N ILE A 87 17.26 -6.82 -43.12
CA ILE A 87 16.43 -6.85 -41.90
C ILE A 87 17.24 -7.22 -40.65
N PRO A 88 18.15 -8.23 -40.67
CA PRO A 88 18.99 -8.54 -39.51
C PRO A 88 19.87 -7.37 -39.06
N GLN A 89 20.47 -6.62 -40.00
CA GLN A 89 21.30 -5.45 -39.71
C GLN A 89 20.48 -4.32 -39.08
N LEU A 90 19.29 -4.03 -39.63
CA LEU A 90 18.39 -3.01 -39.04
C LEU A 90 17.89 -3.43 -37.65
N LYS A 91 17.62 -4.72 -37.42
CA LYS A 91 17.28 -5.22 -36.08
C LYS A 91 18.43 -5.10 -35.09
N ALA A 92 19.67 -5.35 -35.53
CA ALA A 92 20.86 -5.18 -34.70
C ALA A 92 21.06 -3.70 -34.32
N ALA A 93 20.93 -2.80 -35.29
CA ALA A 93 20.93 -1.35 -35.09
C ALA A 93 19.87 -0.90 -34.08
N CYS A 94 18.60 -1.31 -34.25
CA CYS A 94 17.54 -1.00 -33.27
C CYS A 94 17.89 -1.52 -31.86
N LYS A 95 18.46 -2.73 -31.75
CA LYS A 95 18.86 -3.30 -30.45
C LYS A 95 20.02 -2.55 -29.81
N ALA A 96 21.03 -2.15 -30.58
CA ALA A 96 22.15 -1.34 -30.09
C ALA A 96 21.66 -0.04 -29.45
N TRP A 97 20.57 0.49 -29.98
CA TRP A 97 19.88 1.68 -29.50
C TRP A 97 18.73 1.40 -28.53
N GLY A 98 18.53 0.16 -28.07
CA GLY A 98 17.47 -0.19 -27.12
C GLY A 98 16.05 0.00 -27.65
N LEU A 99 15.88 0.15 -28.97
CA LEU A 99 14.60 0.30 -29.64
C LEU A 99 13.98 -1.09 -29.91
N SER A 100 12.66 -1.12 -30.13
CA SER A 100 11.99 -2.35 -30.54
C SER A 100 12.57 -2.86 -31.87
N ALA A 101 12.89 -4.15 -31.94
CA ALA A 101 13.45 -4.81 -33.12
C ALA A 101 12.40 -5.65 -33.89
N THR A 102 11.12 -5.33 -33.72
CA THR A 102 10.00 -6.00 -34.41
C THR A 102 9.40 -5.11 -35.51
N GLY A 103 8.87 -5.75 -36.56
CA GLY A 103 8.23 -5.07 -37.70
C GLY A 103 8.82 -5.44 -39.07
N SER A 104 8.29 -4.81 -40.11
CA SER A 104 8.81 -4.90 -41.49
C SER A 104 10.10 -4.09 -41.65
N LYS A 105 10.81 -4.29 -42.77
CA LYS A 105 12.06 -3.56 -43.07
C LYS A 105 11.87 -2.03 -43.00
N GLY A 106 10.81 -1.51 -43.64
CA GLY A 106 10.50 -0.08 -43.63
C GLY A 106 10.23 0.46 -42.22
N VAL A 107 9.52 -0.30 -41.38
CA VAL A 107 9.24 0.11 -39.98
C VAL A 107 10.53 0.19 -39.14
N LEU A 108 11.47 -0.74 -39.35
CA LEU A 108 12.75 -0.72 -38.63
C LEU A 108 13.64 0.43 -39.10
N TRP A 109 13.65 0.70 -40.41
CA TRP A 109 14.38 1.84 -40.98
C TRP A 109 13.83 3.17 -40.47
N GLN A 110 12.51 3.36 -40.55
CA GLN A 110 11.86 4.58 -40.05
C GLN A 110 12.15 4.81 -38.57
N ARG A 111 12.08 3.76 -37.74
CA ARG A 111 12.35 3.86 -36.30
C ARG A 111 13.77 4.34 -35.98
N LEU A 112 14.75 4.03 -36.83
CA LEU A 112 16.12 4.54 -36.69
C LEU A 112 16.23 5.99 -37.18
N LEU A 113 15.59 6.32 -38.29
CA LEU A 113 15.52 7.68 -38.81
C LEU A 113 14.84 8.63 -37.81
N ASP A 114 13.76 8.19 -37.17
CA ASP A 114 13.00 8.97 -36.21
C ASP A 114 13.83 9.43 -34.99
N GLU A 115 14.96 8.78 -34.71
CA GLU A 115 15.86 9.11 -33.61
C GLU A 115 16.93 10.14 -33.99
N VAL A 116 17.34 10.16 -35.27
CA VAL A 116 18.45 11.00 -35.76
C VAL A 116 17.99 12.20 -36.58
N GLN A 117 16.79 12.14 -37.15
CA GLN A 117 16.23 13.20 -38.00
C GLN A 117 15.26 14.11 -37.25
N ASP A 118 15.28 15.38 -37.64
CA ASP A 118 14.49 16.46 -37.11
C ASP A 118 13.11 16.61 -37.78
N CYS A 119 12.84 16.08 -38.98
CA CYS A 119 11.51 15.88 -39.60
C CYS A 119 11.63 15.22 -40.99
N GLU A 120 10.57 14.57 -41.47
CA GLU A 120 10.34 14.39 -42.92
C GLU A 120 9.71 15.67 -43.49
N ASP A 121 10.17 16.09 -44.68
CA ASP A 121 9.61 17.23 -45.41
C ASP A 121 8.09 17.06 -45.60
N PRO A 122 7.24 18.04 -45.19
CA PRO A 122 5.87 18.04 -45.63
C PRO A 122 5.85 18.28 -47.15
N GLU A 123 5.15 17.42 -47.90
CA GLU A 123 4.83 17.61 -49.32
C GLU A 123 4.12 18.98 -49.51
N GLY A 124 4.88 20.06 -49.71
CA GLY A 124 4.28 21.38 -49.70
C GLY A 124 5.23 22.56 -49.52
N GLY A 125 6.45 22.52 -50.09
CA GLY A 125 7.23 23.69 -50.50
C GLY A 125 7.69 24.72 -49.44
N ASP A 126 7.23 24.64 -48.20
CA ASP A 126 7.75 25.43 -47.08
C ASP A 126 8.72 24.57 -46.25
N PRO A 127 9.92 25.07 -45.92
CA PRO A 127 10.92 24.26 -45.22
C PRO A 127 10.41 23.88 -43.82
N PRO A 128 10.58 22.62 -43.37
CA PRO A 128 10.53 22.33 -41.96
C PRO A 128 11.65 23.13 -41.28
N ARG A 129 11.26 24.18 -40.55
CA ARG A 129 12.18 24.96 -39.71
C ARG A 129 12.65 24.05 -38.56
N TYR A 130 13.76 23.35 -38.79
CA TYR A 130 14.59 22.55 -37.86
C TYR A 130 13.96 22.33 -36.47
N CYS A 131 13.36 21.15 -36.24
CA CYS A 131 12.90 20.79 -34.91
C CYS A 131 14.08 20.25 -34.09
N ILE A 132 14.45 20.94 -33.02
CA ILE A 132 15.55 20.56 -32.09
C ILE A 132 15.26 19.30 -31.24
N VAL A 133 14.28 18.50 -31.65
CA VAL A 133 13.77 17.32 -30.94
C VAL A 133 13.54 16.23 -31.97
N ALA A 134 14.03 15.02 -31.71
CA ALA A 134 13.85 13.88 -32.61
C ALA A 134 12.37 13.53 -32.83
N ALA A 135 12.04 12.95 -33.99
CA ALA A 135 10.67 12.56 -34.31
C ALA A 135 10.07 11.55 -33.32
N SER A 136 10.88 10.62 -32.81
CA SER A 136 10.47 9.66 -31.79
C SER A 136 10.05 10.34 -30.49
N THR A 137 10.82 11.31 -30.04
CA THR A 137 10.50 12.13 -28.86
C THR A 137 9.20 12.89 -29.08
N ARG A 138 8.99 13.50 -30.26
CA ARG A 138 7.70 14.17 -30.57
C ARG A 138 6.52 13.21 -30.51
N ALA A 139 6.66 12.01 -31.09
CA ALA A 139 5.61 11.00 -31.07
C ALA A 139 5.26 10.55 -29.64
N GLU A 140 6.26 10.38 -28.77
CA GLU A 140 6.07 10.11 -27.34
C GLU A 140 5.21 11.20 -26.68
N LEU A 141 5.47 12.46 -27.03
CA LEU A 141 4.84 13.63 -26.42
C LEU A 141 3.41 13.88 -26.90
N THR A 142 3.10 13.59 -28.17
CA THR A 142 1.73 13.67 -28.69
C THR A 142 0.78 12.76 -27.90
N GLY A 143 1.28 11.61 -27.43
CA GLY A 143 0.53 10.70 -26.57
C GLY A 143 0.40 11.15 -25.10
N CYS A 144 1.32 11.99 -24.60
CA CYS A 144 1.40 12.34 -23.18
C CYS A 144 0.20 13.15 -22.67
N SER A 145 -0.41 14.00 -23.50
CA SER A 145 -1.58 14.80 -23.11
C SER A 145 -2.81 13.95 -22.79
N SER A 146 -2.92 12.80 -23.46
CA SER A 146 -3.99 11.81 -23.28
C SER A 146 -3.64 10.71 -22.27
N LYS A 147 -2.42 10.71 -21.73
CA LYS A 147 -1.91 9.63 -20.88
C LYS A 147 -2.76 9.51 -19.62
N ARG A 148 -3.29 8.30 -19.41
CA ARG A 148 -4.12 7.99 -18.26
C ARG A 148 -3.38 7.15 -17.23
N ILE A 149 -3.77 7.32 -15.97
CA ILE A 149 -3.25 6.59 -14.82
C ILE A 149 -4.40 6.04 -13.98
N SER A 150 -4.29 4.78 -13.58
CA SER A 150 -5.29 4.12 -12.73
C SER A 150 -5.28 4.69 -11.32
N GLN A 151 -6.44 4.70 -10.65
CA GLN A 151 -6.60 5.13 -9.25
C GLN A 151 -5.58 4.47 -8.29
N SER A 152 -5.32 3.16 -8.46
CA SER A 152 -4.33 2.44 -7.64
C SER A 152 -2.91 2.98 -7.83
N LYS A 153 -2.52 3.24 -9.08
CA LYS A 153 -1.25 3.90 -9.41
C LYS A 153 -1.18 5.33 -8.85
N CYS A 154 -2.26 6.10 -8.89
CA CYS A 154 -2.30 7.43 -8.26
C CYS A 154 -1.95 7.36 -6.77
N LYS A 155 -2.53 6.40 -6.03
CA LYS A 155 -2.17 6.19 -4.62
C LYS A 155 -0.72 5.73 -4.45
N SER A 156 -0.27 4.77 -5.26
CA SER A 156 1.08 4.23 -5.10
C SER A 156 2.17 5.25 -5.45
N ILE A 157 2.00 6.06 -6.51
CA ILE A 157 3.04 6.95 -7.04
C ILE A 157 2.94 8.34 -6.42
N PHE A 158 1.73 8.90 -6.32
CA PHE A 158 1.48 10.29 -5.92
C PHE A 158 0.94 10.41 -4.48
N ASP A 159 0.78 9.30 -3.76
CA ASP A 159 0.15 9.21 -2.42
C ASP A 159 -1.30 9.72 -2.35
N LEU A 160 -1.95 9.91 -3.50
CA LEU A 160 -3.31 10.45 -3.61
C LEU A 160 -4.39 9.38 -3.34
N THR A 161 -5.30 9.66 -2.42
CA THR A 161 -6.41 8.76 -2.05
C THR A 161 -7.60 8.89 -2.99
N LYS A 162 -8.52 7.92 -2.93
CA LYS A 162 -9.78 7.95 -3.70
C LYS A 162 -10.58 9.24 -3.47
N SER A 163 -10.69 9.69 -2.21
CA SER A 163 -11.43 10.90 -1.87
C SER A 163 -10.76 12.16 -2.45
N GLN A 164 -9.43 12.18 -2.51
CA GLN A 164 -8.66 13.29 -3.08
C GLN A 164 -8.75 13.35 -4.61
N LEU A 165 -9.13 12.26 -5.28
CA LEU A 165 -9.30 12.21 -6.74
C LEU A 165 -10.76 12.35 -7.17
N ALA A 166 -11.71 12.43 -6.23
CA ALA A 166 -13.14 12.30 -6.51
C ALA A 166 -13.72 13.42 -7.39
N HIS A 167 -13.13 14.61 -7.36
CA HIS A 167 -13.53 15.76 -8.18
C HIS A 167 -12.88 15.77 -9.56
N LEU A 168 -11.89 14.91 -9.82
CA LEU A 168 -11.22 14.85 -11.11
C LEU A 168 -12.04 14.05 -12.12
N PRO A 169 -12.10 14.46 -13.41
CA PRO A 169 -12.70 13.66 -14.47
C PRO A 169 -12.04 12.28 -14.52
N SER A 170 -12.88 11.23 -14.49
CA SER A 170 -12.42 9.84 -14.50
C SER A 170 -13.17 9.04 -15.54
N GLU A 171 -12.50 8.00 -16.05
CA GLU A 171 -13.09 7.06 -17.00
C GLU A 171 -12.96 5.64 -16.45
N TRP A 172 -14.05 4.89 -16.55
CA TRP A 172 -14.09 3.50 -16.18
C TRP A 172 -13.51 2.65 -17.32
N GLN A 173 -12.31 2.13 -17.14
CA GLN A 173 -11.60 1.38 -18.17
C GLN A 173 -10.92 0.12 -17.59
N ARG A 174 -10.59 -0.82 -18.47
CA ARG A 174 -9.85 -2.03 -18.10
C ARG A 174 -8.35 -1.72 -18.03
N VAL A 175 -7.75 -1.91 -16.86
CA VAL A 175 -6.32 -1.72 -16.61
C VAL A 175 -5.75 -3.02 -16.04
N GLY A 176 -4.80 -3.64 -16.75
CA GLY A 176 -4.12 -4.86 -16.27
C GLY A 176 -5.08 -6.03 -15.99
N GLY A 177 -6.18 -6.13 -16.75
CA GLY A 177 -7.17 -7.20 -16.61
C GLY A 177 -8.35 -6.87 -15.70
N MET A 178 -8.25 -5.89 -14.80
CA MET A 178 -9.33 -5.44 -13.92
C MET A 178 -9.95 -4.13 -14.41
N TYR A 179 -11.22 -3.89 -14.11
CA TYR A 179 -11.86 -2.60 -14.38
C TYR A 179 -11.65 -1.64 -13.21
N GLY A 180 -11.40 -0.37 -13.52
CA GLY A 180 -11.20 0.66 -12.52
C GLY A 180 -11.26 2.07 -13.09
N ASN A 181 -11.32 3.05 -12.19
CA ASN A 181 -11.22 4.46 -12.56
C ASN A 181 -9.80 4.79 -13.03
N THR A 182 -9.73 5.50 -14.15
CA THR A 182 -8.51 6.09 -14.69
C THR A 182 -8.67 7.59 -14.81
N TYR A 183 -7.59 8.33 -14.56
CA TYR A 183 -7.54 9.79 -14.56
C TYR A 183 -6.50 10.25 -15.57
N LEU A 184 -6.68 11.44 -16.13
CA LEU A 184 -5.63 12.09 -16.91
C LEU A 184 -4.42 12.37 -16.01
N LEU A 185 -3.23 11.95 -16.43
CA LEU A 185 -2.01 12.13 -15.64
C LEU A 185 -1.73 13.61 -15.36
N LYS A 186 -1.99 14.48 -16.34
CA LYS A 186 -1.88 15.94 -16.20
C LYS A 186 -2.73 16.46 -15.03
N SER A 187 -4.01 16.10 -14.98
CA SER A 187 -4.92 16.53 -13.90
C SER A 187 -4.51 15.99 -12.53
N VAL A 188 -3.92 14.78 -12.48
CA VAL A 188 -3.37 14.22 -11.24
C VAL A 188 -2.15 15.01 -10.75
N LYS A 189 -1.25 15.41 -11.66
CA LYS A 189 -0.08 16.26 -11.32
C LYS A 189 -0.50 17.66 -10.88
N GLU A 190 -1.47 18.27 -11.54
CA GLU A 190 -2.04 19.56 -11.13
C GLU A 190 -2.68 19.47 -9.73
N GLU A 191 -3.41 18.39 -9.46
CA GLU A 191 -3.99 18.15 -8.14
C GLU A 191 -2.92 17.93 -7.06
N MET A 192 -1.84 17.23 -7.39
CA MET A 192 -0.67 17.07 -6.51
C MET A 192 -0.03 18.43 -6.19
N ALA A 193 0.21 19.25 -7.22
CA ALA A 193 0.79 20.58 -7.08
C ALA A 193 -0.11 21.50 -6.23
N ARG A 194 -1.42 21.49 -6.47
CA ARG A 194 -2.43 22.24 -5.69
C ARG A 194 -2.40 21.89 -4.21
N ARG A 195 -2.07 20.64 -3.87
CA ARG A 195 -1.97 20.15 -2.49
C ARG A 195 -0.60 20.35 -1.87
N GLY A 196 0.38 20.87 -2.61
CA GLY A 196 1.76 20.98 -2.14
C GLY A 196 2.41 19.63 -1.82
N ILE A 197 1.97 18.55 -2.49
CA ILE A 197 2.58 17.24 -2.32
C ILE A 197 3.90 17.23 -3.09
N THR A 198 4.98 16.89 -2.39
CA THR A 198 6.34 16.85 -2.94
C THR A 198 6.89 15.43 -2.88
N LEU A 199 7.96 15.16 -3.64
CA LEU A 199 8.63 13.86 -3.57
C LEU A 199 9.10 13.55 -2.13
N GLN A 200 9.64 14.55 -1.43
CA GLN A 200 10.07 14.42 -0.04
C GLN A 200 8.90 14.09 0.89
N SER A 201 7.73 14.70 0.71
CA SER A 201 6.57 14.41 1.56
C SER A 201 6.03 12.99 1.31
N ILE A 202 6.04 12.52 0.06
CA ILE A 202 5.70 11.14 -0.30
C ILE A 202 6.70 10.15 0.33
N GLN A 203 8.01 10.42 0.23
CA GLN A 203 9.04 9.59 0.84
C GLN A 203 8.89 9.52 2.36
N ALA A 204 8.67 10.66 3.03
CA ALA A 204 8.43 10.71 4.47
C ALA A 204 7.13 9.98 4.87
N SER A 205 6.06 10.12 4.08
CA SER A 205 4.79 9.39 4.28
C SER A 205 4.98 7.87 4.20
N ARG A 206 5.72 7.40 3.18
CA ARG A 206 6.06 5.98 3.02
C ARG A 206 6.95 5.47 4.14
N GLN A 207 7.95 6.23 4.55
CA GLN A 207 8.84 5.87 5.65
C GLN A 207 8.07 5.73 6.96
N ARG A 208 7.22 6.70 7.30
CA ARG A 208 6.33 6.61 8.47
C ARG A 208 5.38 5.42 8.39
N SER A 209 4.84 5.13 7.21
CA SER A 209 3.97 3.96 7.01
C SER A 209 4.72 2.65 7.23
N LYS A 210 5.98 2.57 6.76
CA LYS A 210 6.86 1.43 6.99
C LYS A 210 7.17 1.25 8.47
N GLU A 211 7.61 2.31 9.14
CA GLU A 211 7.91 2.30 10.58
C GLU A 211 6.68 1.91 11.41
N PHE A 212 5.51 2.45 11.06
CA PHE A 212 4.26 2.09 11.71
C PHE A 212 3.92 0.59 11.53
N LEU A 213 4.08 0.05 10.32
CA LEU A 213 3.86 -1.38 10.06
C LEU A 213 4.87 -2.25 10.81
N GLU A 214 6.14 -1.84 10.87
CA GLU A 214 7.17 -2.54 11.64
C GLU A 214 6.86 -2.53 13.13
N GLN A 215 6.46 -1.39 13.69
CA GLN A 215 6.01 -1.28 15.08
C GLN A 215 4.79 -2.15 15.34
N LEU A 216 3.77 -2.09 14.48
CA LEU A 216 2.55 -2.88 14.62
C LEU A 216 2.87 -4.38 14.55
N ASN A 217 3.74 -4.81 13.64
CA ASN A 217 4.21 -6.19 13.54
C ASN A 217 4.99 -6.60 14.79
N SER A 218 5.88 -5.74 15.30
CA SER A 218 6.66 -6.02 16.51
C SER A 218 5.76 -6.18 17.73
N VAL A 219 4.77 -5.31 17.92
CA VAL A 219 3.82 -5.41 19.04
C VAL A 219 2.96 -6.66 18.90
N THR A 220 2.47 -6.93 17.69
CA THR A 220 1.65 -8.12 17.39
C THR A 220 2.42 -9.41 17.67
N GLU A 221 3.67 -9.48 17.20
CA GLU A 221 4.50 -10.67 17.35
C GLU A 221 4.97 -10.85 18.80
N GLY A 222 5.40 -9.78 19.48
CA GLY A 222 5.75 -9.85 20.90
C GLY A 222 4.57 -10.32 21.76
N ARG A 223 3.35 -9.88 21.44
CA ARG A 223 2.14 -10.30 22.13
C ARG A 223 1.75 -11.74 21.81
N ARG A 224 1.95 -12.18 20.57
CA ARG A 224 1.78 -13.59 20.17
C ARG A 224 2.76 -14.49 20.92
N GLN A 225 4.03 -14.09 21.02
CA GLN A 225 5.07 -14.81 21.73
C GLN A 225 4.76 -14.91 23.22
N GLY A 226 4.41 -13.79 23.88
CA GLY A 226 4.03 -13.81 25.29
C GLY A 226 2.82 -14.70 25.59
N LEU A 227 1.80 -14.72 24.70
CA LEU A 227 0.68 -15.65 24.83
C LEU A 227 1.10 -17.12 24.65
N THR A 228 2.00 -17.37 23.70
CA THR A 228 2.57 -18.71 23.42
C THR A 228 3.33 -19.24 24.63
N GLU A 229 4.23 -18.43 25.20
CA GLU A 229 5.02 -18.78 26.40
C GLU A 229 4.12 -19.05 27.60
N LEU A 230 3.11 -18.21 27.82
CA LEU A 230 2.17 -18.40 28.91
C LEU A 230 1.36 -19.70 28.78
N LEU A 231 0.89 -20.03 27.57
CA LEU A 231 0.17 -21.29 27.34
C LEU A 231 1.08 -22.50 27.52
N ARG A 232 2.34 -22.44 27.10
CA ARG A 232 3.33 -23.49 27.40
C ARG A 232 3.57 -23.64 28.90
N ALA A 233 3.73 -22.53 29.63
CA ALA A 233 3.92 -22.52 31.08
C ALA A 233 2.71 -23.11 31.82
N ARG A 234 1.51 -23.06 31.23
CA ARG A 234 0.29 -23.71 31.72
C ARG A 234 0.18 -25.20 31.38
N GLY A 235 1.18 -25.78 30.71
CA GLY A 235 1.27 -27.20 30.41
C GLY A 235 0.63 -27.63 29.09
N HIS A 236 0.27 -26.70 28.19
CA HIS A 236 -0.22 -27.07 26.86
C HIS A 236 0.91 -27.65 26.00
N SER A 237 0.58 -28.65 25.18
CA SER A 237 1.55 -29.30 24.29
C SER A 237 2.02 -28.38 23.16
N GLU A 238 3.23 -28.61 22.65
CA GLU A 238 3.78 -27.90 21.49
C GLU A 238 2.88 -27.99 20.25
N ALA A 239 2.07 -29.05 20.12
CA ALA A 239 1.10 -29.19 19.03
C ALA A 239 -0.17 -28.34 19.26
N LEU A 240 -0.61 -28.19 20.50
CA LEU A 240 -1.85 -27.47 20.85
C LEU A 240 -1.66 -25.96 20.85
N VAL A 241 -0.51 -25.47 21.33
CA VAL A 241 -0.24 -24.03 21.46
C VAL A 241 -0.42 -23.27 20.12
N PRO A 242 0.12 -23.72 18.97
CA PRO A 242 -0.11 -23.06 17.69
C PRO A 242 -1.60 -23.01 17.30
N MET A 243 -2.39 -24.03 17.65
CA MET A 243 -3.83 -24.03 17.38
C MET A 243 -4.59 -23.03 18.25
N LEU A 244 -4.20 -22.88 19.52
CA LEU A 244 -4.79 -21.90 20.43
C LEU A 244 -4.47 -20.47 19.99
N VAL A 245 -3.21 -20.20 19.69
CA VAL A 245 -2.70 -18.86 19.31
C VAL A 245 -3.11 -18.47 17.88
N GLY A 246 -3.23 -19.42 16.96
CA GLY A 246 -3.71 -19.20 15.59
C GLY A 246 -5.24 -19.16 15.45
N GLY A 247 -5.98 -19.53 16.51
CA GLY A 247 -7.43 -19.58 16.49
C GLY A 247 -8.10 -18.21 16.55
N ARG A 248 -9.38 -18.14 16.16
CA ARG A 248 -10.21 -16.91 16.24
C ARG A 248 -10.28 -16.32 17.66
N GLY A 249 -10.13 -17.16 18.68
CA GLY A 249 -10.12 -16.72 20.08
C GLY A 249 -8.92 -15.84 20.42
N ALA A 250 -7.74 -16.14 19.86
CA ALA A 250 -6.51 -15.42 20.14
C ALA A 250 -6.33 -14.16 19.27
N SER A 251 -6.89 -14.15 18.04
CA SER A 251 -6.69 -13.04 17.10
C SER A 251 -7.11 -11.68 17.65
N VAL A 252 -8.21 -11.60 18.42
CA VAL A 252 -8.65 -10.34 19.04
C VAL A 252 -7.68 -9.79 20.06
N PHE A 253 -6.90 -10.65 20.71
CA PHE A 253 -5.91 -10.26 21.71
C PHE A 253 -4.56 -9.99 21.06
N VAL A 254 -4.19 -10.72 20.00
CA VAL A 254 -2.88 -10.58 19.35
C VAL A 254 -2.81 -9.31 18.48
N TRP A 255 -3.80 -9.07 17.63
CA TRP A 255 -3.82 -7.93 16.69
C TRP A 255 -5.17 -7.19 16.62
N GLY A 256 -6.19 -7.64 17.36
CA GLY A 256 -7.52 -7.02 17.36
C GLY A 256 -7.75 -5.98 18.46
N TYR A 257 -9.02 -5.64 18.68
CA TYR A 257 -9.40 -4.55 19.60
C TYR A 257 -9.17 -4.86 21.09
N ALA A 258 -8.86 -6.11 21.46
CA ALA A 258 -8.61 -6.53 22.84
C ALA A 258 -7.10 -6.62 23.15
N GLN A 259 -6.26 -5.93 22.38
CA GLN A 259 -4.80 -5.90 22.59
C GLN A 259 -4.38 -5.25 23.92
N GLY A 260 -5.26 -4.50 24.58
CA GLY A 260 -4.99 -3.95 25.92
C GLY A 260 -5.18 -4.93 27.08
N VAL A 261 -5.83 -6.09 26.85
CA VAL A 261 -6.16 -7.05 27.90
C VAL A 261 -4.88 -7.72 28.44
N PRO A 262 -4.71 -7.94 29.75
CA PRO A 262 -3.56 -8.68 30.27
C PRO A 262 -3.43 -10.08 29.65
N LEU A 263 -2.20 -10.54 29.38
CA LEU A 263 -1.95 -11.84 28.74
C LEU A 263 -2.59 -13.02 29.50
N ASN A 264 -2.63 -12.94 30.84
CA ASN A 264 -3.24 -13.95 31.69
C ASN A 264 -4.76 -14.09 31.46
N GLU A 265 -5.46 -12.97 31.32
CA GLU A 265 -6.88 -12.95 31.01
C GLU A 265 -7.14 -13.39 29.58
N ALA A 266 -6.31 -12.95 28.63
CA ALA A 266 -6.38 -13.40 27.25
C ALA A 266 -6.25 -14.92 27.15
N ALA A 267 -5.25 -15.52 27.82
CA ALA A 267 -5.05 -16.97 27.85
C ALA A 267 -6.28 -17.71 28.42
N ASN A 268 -6.89 -17.20 29.49
CA ASN A 268 -8.11 -17.80 30.06
C ASN A 268 -9.27 -17.83 29.04
N VAL A 269 -9.43 -16.74 28.27
CA VAL A 269 -10.47 -16.66 27.24
C VAL A 269 -10.16 -17.59 26.07
N VAL A 270 -8.90 -17.65 25.61
CA VAL A 270 -8.49 -18.56 24.53
C VAL A 270 -8.71 -20.02 24.91
N GLU A 271 -8.30 -20.42 26.11
CA GLU A 271 -8.50 -21.77 26.63
C GLU A 271 -9.98 -22.12 26.76
N ARG A 272 -10.79 -21.21 27.32
CA ARG A 272 -12.25 -21.40 27.40
C ARG A 272 -12.86 -21.60 26.02
N LEU A 273 -12.59 -20.69 25.09
CA LEU A 273 -13.14 -20.76 23.75
C LEU A 273 -12.75 -22.06 23.06
N HIS A 274 -11.50 -22.49 23.19
CA HIS A 274 -11.05 -23.77 22.66
C HIS A 274 -11.78 -24.94 23.32
N PHE A 275 -11.83 -24.98 24.64
CA PHE A 275 -12.52 -26.02 25.41
C PHE A 275 -13.98 -26.14 24.98
N THR A 276 -14.71 -25.03 24.84
CA THR A 276 -16.13 -25.06 24.49
C THR A 276 -16.38 -25.33 23.00
N SER A 277 -15.51 -24.86 22.10
CA SER A 277 -15.74 -24.96 20.65
C SER A 277 -15.04 -26.15 19.97
N ARG A 278 -14.18 -26.87 20.70
CA ARG A 278 -13.47 -28.06 20.20
C ARG A 278 -13.37 -29.19 21.23
N GLY A 279 -13.86 -29.00 22.44
CA GLY A 279 -13.80 -29.98 23.53
C GLY A 279 -15.17 -30.52 23.95
N PRO A 280 -15.29 -31.01 25.19
CA PRO A 280 -16.47 -31.73 25.67
C PRO A 280 -17.80 -30.94 25.61
N PRO A 281 -17.84 -29.61 25.87
CA PRO A 281 -19.07 -28.82 25.78
C PRO A 281 -19.56 -28.48 24.36
N LEU A 282 -19.01 -29.07 23.30
CA LEU A 282 -19.26 -28.65 21.90
C LEU A 282 -20.74 -28.53 21.54
N ALA A 283 -21.55 -29.53 21.92
CA ALA A 283 -22.98 -29.52 21.65
C ALA A 283 -23.69 -28.34 22.34
N HIS A 284 -23.35 -28.08 23.60
CA HIS A 284 -23.90 -26.95 24.36
C HIS A 284 -23.45 -25.60 23.80
N TYR A 285 -22.23 -25.52 23.28
CA TYR A 285 -21.72 -24.33 22.60
C TYR A 285 -22.50 -23.97 21.34
N TYR A 286 -22.76 -24.94 20.46
CA TYR A 286 -23.56 -24.70 19.26
C TYR A 286 -25.03 -24.43 19.57
N ALA A 287 -25.59 -25.09 20.60
CA ALA A 287 -26.93 -24.77 21.09
C ALA A 287 -27.00 -23.32 21.59
N ALA A 288 -26.00 -22.87 22.37
CA ALA A 288 -25.92 -21.49 22.84
C ALA A 288 -25.73 -20.48 21.69
N LEU A 289 -24.93 -20.80 20.67
CA LEU A 289 -24.78 -19.97 19.47
C LEU A 289 -26.09 -19.82 18.68
N ALA A 290 -26.85 -20.90 18.56
CA ALA A 290 -28.13 -20.91 17.86
C ALA A 290 -29.20 -20.12 18.62
N ALA A 291 -29.16 -20.16 19.96
CA ALA A 291 -30.07 -19.43 20.83
C ALA A 291 -29.64 -17.97 21.11
N ASP A 292 -28.45 -17.53 20.69
CA ASP A 292 -27.95 -16.20 21.01
C ASP A 292 -28.73 -15.11 20.26
N THR A 293 -29.51 -14.34 21.01
CA THR A 293 -30.30 -13.18 20.53
C THR A 293 -29.51 -11.87 20.55
N TYR A 294 -28.18 -11.92 20.67
CA TYR A 294 -27.33 -10.73 20.72
C TYR A 294 -27.49 -9.85 19.47
N LEU A 295 -27.89 -8.60 19.69
CA LEU A 295 -27.96 -7.56 18.65
C LEU A 295 -26.88 -6.50 18.91
N PRO A 296 -25.80 -6.47 18.11
CA PRO A 296 -24.75 -5.46 18.25
C PRO A 296 -25.26 -4.07 17.84
N SER A 297 -24.62 -3.01 18.34
CA SER A 297 -24.93 -1.65 17.88
C SER A 297 -24.59 -1.47 16.40
N LYS A 298 -25.28 -0.56 15.70
CA LYS A 298 -24.99 -0.22 14.29
C LYS A 298 -23.53 0.25 14.05
N THR A 299 -22.87 0.72 15.09
CA THR A 299 -21.48 1.20 15.06
C THR A 299 -20.45 0.12 15.37
N THR A 300 -20.88 -1.07 15.81
CA THR A 300 -19.98 -2.18 16.11
C THR A 300 -19.54 -2.84 14.81
N SER A 301 -18.22 -3.01 14.63
CA SER A 301 -17.69 -3.72 13.47
C SER A 301 -18.16 -5.18 13.48
N GLN A 302 -18.43 -5.75 12.29
CA GLN A 302 -18.87 -7.14 12.16
C GLN A 302 -17.92 -8.12 12.87
N TYR A 303 -16.61 -7.92 12.73
CA TYR A 303 -15.58 -8.70 13.42
C TYR A 303 -15.75 -8.70 14.95
N LYS A 304 -16.02 -7.54 15.56
CA LYS A 304 -16.22 -7.42 17.01
C LYS A 304 -17.53 -8.07 17.44
N ALA A 305 -18.60 -7.87 16.67
CA ALA A 305 -19.90 -8.47 16.94
C ALA A 305 -19.85 -10.01 16.91
N GLU A 306 -19.20 -10.58 15.89
CA GLU A 306 -19.02 -12.04 15.79
C GLU A 306 -18.25 -12.58 16.99
N TRP A 307 -17.13 -11.94 17.37
CA TRP A 307 -16.37 -12.39 18.53
C TRP A 307 -17.21 -12.37 19.81
N GLN A 308 -17.97 -11.30 20.06
CA GLN A 308 -18.79 -11.17 21.28
C GLN A 308 -19.87 -12.25 21.34
N ARG A 309 -20.46 -12.60 20.20
CA ARG A 309 -21.41 -13.71 20.07
C ARG A 309 -20.76 -15.04 20.46
N HIS A 310 -19.57 -15.34 19.92
CA HIS A 310 -18.84 -16.56 20.25
C HIS A 310 -18.40 -16.61 21.71
N ASP A 311 -17.99 -15.47 22.27
CA ASP A 311 -17.59 -15.36 23.67
C ASP A 311 -18.76 -15.63 24.62
N ARG A 312 -19.91 -14.99 24.37
CA ARG A 312 -21.17 -15.22 25.10
C ARG A 312 -21.61 -16.68 25.04
N ALA A 313 -21.60 -17.29 23.84
CA ALA A 313 -21.96 -18.68 23.68
C ALA A 313 -21.00 -19.63 24.42
N SER A 314 -19.69 -19.32 24.44
CA SER A 314 -18.72 -20.09 25.23
C SER A 314 -19.05 -20.08 26.71
N MET A 315 -19.41 -18.92 27.27
CA MET A 315 -19.78 -18.79 28.67
C MET A 315 -21.10 -19.49 29.00
N ALA A 316 -22.09 -19.36 28.12
CA ALA A 316 -23.40 -20.00 28.29
C ALA A 316 -23.33 -21.53 28.21
N ALA A 317 -22.39 -22.09 27.45
CA ALA A 317 -22.21 -23.54 27.31
C ALA A 317 -21.71 -24.24 28.58
N LEU A 318 -20.99 -23.52 29.47
CA LEU A 318 -20.36 -24.12 30.64
C LEU A 318 -21.38 -24.66 31.64
N GLY A 319 -22.45 -23.92 31.93
CA GLY A 319 -23.46 -24.32 32.93
C GLY A 319 -24.16 -25.64 32.59
N PRO A 320 -24.76 -25.78 31.39
CA PRO A 320 -25.38 -27.02 30.93
C PRO A 320 -24.40 -28.20 30.88
N TRP A 321 -23.14 -27.95 30.50
CA TRP A 321 -22.12 -29.00 30.52
C TRP A 321 -21.76 -29.45 31.94
N VAL A 322 -21.60 -28.52 32.89
CA VAL A 322 -21.37 -28.84 34.30
C VAL A 322 -22.54 -29.64 34.87
N ALA A 323 -23.79 -29.28 34.52
CA ALA A 323 -24.99 -29.97 34.96
C ALA A 323 -25.10 -31.41 34.44
N SER A 324 -24.44 -31.73 33.33
CA SER A 324 -24.42 -33.09 32.77
C SER A 324 -23.31 -33.97 33.35
N GLN A 325 -22.44 -33.43 34.21
CA GLN A 325 -21.37 -34.21 34.82
C GLN A 325 -21.88 -35.02 36.02
N PRO A 326 -21.39 -36.26 36.23
CA PRO A 326 -21.85 -37.11 37.33
C PRO A 326 -21.31 -36.66 38.70
N SER A 327 -20.18 -35.95 38.76
CA SER A 327 -19.58 -35.48 40.02
C SER A 327 -18.57 -34.35 39.81
N LEU A 328 -18.23 -33.62 40.88
CA LEU A 328 -17.13 -32.65 40.85
C LEU A 328 -15.78 -33.32 40.49
N ALA A 329 -15.55 -34.55 40.97
CA ALA A 329 -14.34 -35.31 40.65
C ALA A 329 -14.23 -35.60 39.14
N SER A 330 -15.35 -35.85 38.46
CA SER A 330 -15.34 -36.06 37.00
C SER A 330 -14.95 -34.79 36.21
N ILE A 331 -15.24 -33.61 36.74
CA ILE A 331 -14.79 -32.34 36.16
C ILE A 331 -13.28 -32.18 36.39
N GLN A 332 -12.82 -32.37 37.63
CA GLN A 332 -11.41 -32.17 38.02
C GLN A 332 -10.46 -33.17 37.34
N GLN A 333 -10.92 -34.39 37.09
CA GLN A 333 -10.13 -35.46 36.46
C GLN A 333 -10.19 -35.45 34.92
N ASN A 334 -10.98 -34.57 34.31
CA ASN A 334 -11.11 -34.52 32.86
C ASN A 334 -9.84 -33.89 32.22
N PRO A 335 -9.07 -34.63 31.40
CA PRO A 335 -7.81 -34.15 30.84
C PRO A 335 -7.98 -33.02 29.83
N GLN A 336 -9.19 -32.79 29.32
CA GLN A 336 -9.48 -31.71 28.38
C GLN A 336 -9.85 -30.39 29.08
N VAL A 337 -10.08 -30.39 30.40
CA VAL A 337 -10.42 -29.18 31.15
C VAL A 337 -9.15 -28.38 31.44
N PRO A 338 -9.02 -27.14 30.93
CA PRO A 338 -7.87 -26.29 31.24
C PRO A 338 -7.85 -25.94 32.73
N ALA A 339 -6.67 -25.97 33.35
CA ALA A 339 -6.52 -25.64 34.77
C ALA A 339 -7.05 -24.24 35.14
N SER A 340 -6.93 -23.28 34.22
CA SER A 340 -7.47 -21.92 34.36
C SER A 340 -9.00 -21.85 34.47
N LEU A 341 -9.71 -22.85 33.94
CA LEU A 341 -11.16 -22.90 33.89
C LEU A 341 -11.76 -23.64 35.10
N LEU A 342 -10.97 -24.47 35.79
CA LEU A 342 -11.43 -25.26 36.94
C LEU A 342 -12.14 -24.43 38.01
N PRO A 343 -11.60 -23.30 38.52
CA PRO A 343 -12.29 -22.54 39.57
C PRO A 343 -13.69 -22.08 39.16
N ARG A 344 -13.89 -21.75 37.87
CA ARG A 344 -15.20 -21.34 37.36
C ARG A 344 -16.16 -22.53 37.26
N LEU A 345 -15.68 -23.70 36.84
CA LEU A 345 -16.50 -24.90 36.73
C LEU A 345 -16.93 -25.41 38.12
N GLU A 346 -16.03 -25.36 39.10
CA GLU A 346 -16.33 -25.71 40.50
C GLU A 346 -17.37 -24.75 41.10
N GLN A 347 -17.25 -23.44 40.82
CA GLN A 347 -18.25 -22.45 41.22
C GLN A 347 -19.62 -22.76 40.61
N LEU A 348 -19.68 -23.08 39.31
CA LEU A 348 -20.94 -23.42 38.63
C LEU A 348 -21.55 -24.71 39.18
N TRP A 349 -20.72 -25.71 39.52
CA TRP A 349 -21.17 -26.94 40.15
C TRP A 349 -21.81 -26.67 41.52
N GLY A 350 -21.16 -25.85 42.35
CA GLY A 350 -21.67 -25.46 43.66
C GLY A 350 -23.02 -24.73 43.59
N GLN A 351 -23.25 -23.94 42.54
CA GLN A 351 -24.53 -23.24 42.31
C GLN A 351 -25.68 -24.17 41.90
N GLN A 352 -25.37 -25.37 41.39
CA GLN A 352 -26.37 -26.35 40.93
C GLN A 352 -26.79 -27.35 42.01
N GLN A 353 -26.03 -27.45 43.11
CA GLN A 353 -26.40 -28.33 44.22
C GLN A 353 -27.54 -27.71 45.04
N PRO A 354 -28.65 -28.42 45.28
CA PRO A 354 -29.74 -27.91 46.12
C PRO A 354 -29.21 -27.64 47.53
N GLN A 355 -29.50 -26.44 48.07
CA GLN A 355 -29.08 -26.07 49.42
C GLN A 355 -29.59 -27.11 50.44
N PRO A 356 -28.79 -27.48 51.46
CA PRO A 356 -29.17 -28.48 52.47
C PRO A 356 -30.54 -28.20 53.14
N GLN A 357 -30.94 -26.93 53.25
CA GLN A 357 -32.24 -26.54 53.81
C GLN A 357 -33.45 -27.02 52.98
N GLN A 358 -33.33 -27.12 51.65
CA GLN A 358 -34.41 -27.62 50.80
C GLN A 358 -34.55 -29.15 50.88
N ARG A 359 -33.47 -29.89 51.13
CA ARG A 359 -33.54 -31.35 51.35
C ARG A 359 -34.22 -31.69 52.68
N GLN A 360 -34.00 -30.91 53.74
CA GLN A 360 -34.71 -31.11 55.01
C GLN A 360 -36.22 -30.79 54.89
N GLN A 361 -36.60 -29.76 54.14
CA GLN A 361 -38.02 -29.47 53.89
C GLN A 361 -38.70 -30.52 53.00
N GLN A 362 -38.03 -31.02 51.96
CA GLN A 362 -38.58 -32.11 51.13
C GLN A 362 -38.66 -33.44 51.88
N GLN A 363 -37.71 -33.75 52.78
CA GLN A 363 -37.80 -34.95 53.62
C GLN A 363 -38.88 -34.82 54.71
N GLN A 364 -39.13 -33.61 55.25
CA GLN A 364 -40.25 -33.39 56.17
C GLN A 364 -41.63 -33.44 55.48
N GLN A 365 -41.73 -33.03 54.22
CA GLN A 365 -42.98 -33.14 53.44
C GLN A 365 -43.29 -34.55 52.93
N GLN A 366 -42.30 -35.45 52.84
CA GLN A 366 -42.53 -36.86 52.49
C GLN A 366 -42.79 -37.77 53.70
N GLN A 367 -42.68 -37.24 54.93
CA GLN A 367 -42.99 -37.97 56.18
C GLN A 367 -44.37 -37.59 56.77
N GLN A 368 -45.14 -36.75 56.08
CA GLN A 368 -46.58 -36.54 56.31
C GLN A 368 -47.36 -37.19 55.18
#